data_AF-B7PTX1-F1
#
_entry.id   AF-B7PTX1-F1
#
_cell.length_a   1.000
_cell.length_b   1.000
_cell.length_c   1.000
_cell.angle_alpha   90.00
_cell.angle_beta   90.00
_cell.angle_gamma   90.00
#
_symmetry.space_group_name_H-M   'P 1'
#
loop_
_entity.id
_entity.type
_entity.pdbx_description
1 polymer ?
#
loop_
_entity_poly.entity_id
_entity_poly.type
_entity_poly.pdbx_seq_one_letter_code
_entity_poly.pdbx_strand_id
1 'polypeptide(L)'
;MSEKAANFLRPRTNQSKPFFMFLSPPAPHQPFTPAVRHRNAYNGVQAPRTPSFNVSSNAVSRPYDRRIPWRTLLAVDDLVSEVVGILASKKLLASTYVFFTSDNGYHLGQFSQPKDKRQPYETDIHVPLLVRGPGIPAGRWHSSH
;
A
#
# COMPACT_ATOMS: atom_id res chain seq x y z
N MET A 1 -3.48 14.20 3.80
CA MET A 1 -2.94 13.95 2.44
C MET A 1 -4.07 13.98 1.41
N SER A 2 -5.19 13.28 1.64
CA SER A 2 -6.43 13.37 0.86
C SER A 2 -6.83 14.79 0.48
N GLU A 3 -7.04 15.65 1.46
CA GLU A 3 -7.53 17.01 1.22
C GLU A 3 -6.59 17.85 0.34
N LYS A 4 -5.27 17.68 0.51
CA LYS A 4 -4.27 18.36 -0.33
C LYS A 4 -4.34 17.85 -1.77
N ALA A 5 -4.46 16.53 -1.97
CA ALA A 5 -4.62 15.94 -3.30
C ALA A 5 -5.94 16.39 -3.95
N ALA A 6 -7.03 16.42 -3.19
CA ALA A 6 -8.32 16.90 -3.66
C ALA A 6 -8.28 18.37 -4.06
N ASN A 7 -7.73 19.24 -3.22
CA ASN A 7 -7.58 20.68 -3.52
C ASN A 7 -6.71 20.93 -4.75
N PHE A 8 -5.68 20.11 -4.95
CA PHE A 8 -4.91 20.13 -6.18
C PHE A 8 -5.78 19.71 -7.38
N LEU A 9 -6.52 18.61 -7.32
CA LEU A 9 -7.28 18.12 -8.47
C LEU A 9 -8.54 18.93 -8.82
N ARG A 10 -9.19 19.59 -7.85
CA ARG A 10 -10.43 20.35 -8.02
C ARG A 10 -10.42 21.40 -9.15
N PRO A 11 -9.42 22.28 -9.29
CA PRO A 11 -9.39 23.27 -10.38
C PRO A 11 -9.06 22.69 -11.76
N ARG A 12 -8.65 21.42 -11.85
CA ARG A 12 -8.19 20.82 -13.11
C ARG A 12 -9.35 20.37 -13.98
N THR A 13 -9.14 20.50 -15.29
CA THR A 13 -10.06 20.17 -16.39
C THR A 13 -9.28 19.57 -17.55
N ASN A 14 -9.97 19.03 -18.56
CA ASN A 14 -9.33 18.45 -19.75
C ASN A 14 -8.55 19.46 -20.61
N GLN A 15 -8.75 20.77 -20.37
CA GLN A 15 -8.02 21.85 -21.03
C GLN A 15 -6.84 22.37 -20.19
N SER A 16 -6.65 21.83 -18.98
CA SER A 16 -5.52 22.22 -18.12
C SER A 16 -4.19 21.76 -18.72
N LYS A 17 -3.12 22.48 -18.40
CA LYS A 17 -1.76 22.00 -18.65
C LYS A 17 -1.55 20.64 -17.96
N PRO A 18 -0.72 19.74 -18.52
CA PRO A 18 -0.36 18.48 -17.87
C PRO A 18 0.14 18.72 -16.44
N PHE A 19 -0.15 17.78 -15.54
CA PHE A 19 0.27 17.85 -14.15
C PHE A 19 1.02 16.59 -13.74
N PHE A 20 1.85 16.75 -12.72
CA PHE A 20 2.46 15.66 -11.98
C PHE A 20 2.04 15.78 -10.52
N MET A 21 1.65 14.65 -9.92
CA MET A 21 1.28 14.57 -8.51
C MET A 21 1.93 13.33 -7.91
N PHE A 22 2.68 13.52 -6.84
CA PHE A 22 3.34 12.45 -6.09
C PHE A 22 2.76 12.38 -4.68
N LEU A 23 2.27 11.20 -4.27
CA LEU A 23 1.66 10.96 -2.96
C LEU A 23 2.41 9.84 -2.26
N SER A 24 3.09 10.17 -1.15
CA SER A 24 3.86 9.23 -0.33
C SER A 24 3.27 9.17 1.10
N PRO A 25 2.16 8.44 1.31
CA PRO A 25 1.58 8.31 2.63
C PRO A 25 2.57 7.62 3.58
N PRO A 26 2.70 8.06 4.84
CA PRO A 26 3.63 7.48 5.81
C PRO A 26 3.15 6.12 6.37
N ALA A 27 2.05 5.54 5.87
CA ALA A 27 1.58 4.25 6.32
C ALA A 27 2.23 3.12 5.51
N PRO A 28 2.62 1.98 6.11
CA PRO A 28 2.48 1.62 7.52
C PRO A 28 3.78 1.85 8.31
N HIS A 29 4.09 3.09 8.71
CA HIS A 29 5.12 3.34 9.71
C HIS A 29 4.55 3.32 11.14
N GLN A 30 5.39 2.98 12.11
CA GLN A 30 5.05 3.15 13.53
C GLN A 30 4.85 4.65 13.87
N PRO A 31 3.92 5.00 14.78
CA PRO A 31 2.96 4.11 15.45
C PRO A 31 1.86 3.64 14.47
N PHE A 32 1.53 2.36 14.52
CA PHE A 32 0.50 1.73 13.67
C PHE A 32 -0.93 2.13 14.07
N THR A 33 -1.15 3.41 14.35
CA THR A 33 -2.42 3.94 14.80
C THR A 33 -3.36 4.00 13.61
N PRO A 34 -4.45 3.21 13.60
CA PRO A 34 -5.41 3.27 12.51
C PRO A 34 -6.15 4.60 12.51
N ALA A 35 -6.61 5.04 11.34
CA ALA A 35 -7.58 6.13 11.29
C ALA A 35 -8.80 5.75 12.16
N VAL A 36 -9.38 6.71 12.88
CA VAL A 36 -10.48 6.47 13.84
C VAL A 36 -11.63 5.69 13.22
N ARG A 37 -11.96 5.97 11.95
CA ARG A 37 -13.00 5.27 11.16
C ARG A 37 -12.72 3.77 10.93
N HIS A 38 -11.45 3.36 10.94
CA HIS A 38 -11.01 1.98 10.72
C HIS A 38 -10.67 1.23 12.01
N ARG A 39 -10.96 1.82 13.18
CA ARG A 39 -10.61 1.25 14.50
C ARG A 39 -11.18 -0.15 14.74
N ASN A 40 -12.30 -0.49 14.11
CA ASN A 40 -12.99 -1.77 14.27
C ASN A 40 -12.76 -2.74 13.10
N ALA A 41 -12.09 -2.30 12.03
CA ALA A 41 -11.86 -3.14 10.86
C ALA A 41 -10.90 -4.29 11.19
N TYR A 42 -11.11 -5.46 10.59
CA TYR A 42 -10.25 -6.65 10.78
C TYR A 42 -10.07 -7.08 12.26
N ASN A 43 -11.05 -6.82 13.14
CA ASN A 43 -11.07 -7.36 14.49
C ASN A 43 -10.97 -8.90 14.44
N GLY A 44 -9.97 -9.47 15.11
CA GLY A 44 -9.76 -10.93 15.17
C GLY A 44 -9.05 -11.56 13.95
N VAL A 45 -8.72 -10.78 12.92
CA VAL A 45 -7.98 -11.30 11.75
C VAL A 45 -6.50 -11.45 12.09
N GLN A 46 -5.97 -12.64 11.81
CA GLN A 46 -4.56 -12.96 12.02
C GLN A 46 -3.76 -12.77 10.73
N ALA A 47 -2.47 -12.46 10.89
CA ALA A 47 -1.52 -12.47 9.79
C ALA A 47 -1.52 -13.80 9.01
N PRO A 48 -1.48 -13.78 7.66
CA PRO A 48 -1.08 -14.95 6.88
C PRO A 48 0.27 -15.46 7.37
N ARG A 49 0.38 -16.78 7.60
CA ARG A 49 1.62 -17.44 8.03
C ARG A 49 2.20 -18.22 6.88
N THR A 50 3.33 -17.78 6.37
CA THR A 50 4.11 -18.55 5.40
C THR A 50 4.80 -19.73 6.09
N PRO A 51 5.27 -20.75 5.35
CA PRO A 51 6.03 -21.87 5.94
C PRO A 51 7.26 -21.44 6.74
N SER A 52 7.83 -20.28 6.42
CA SER A 52 8.97 -19.68 7.14
C SER A 52 8.58 -18.92 8.42
N PHE A 53 7.29 -18.80 8.74
CA PHE A 53 6.81 -18.05 9.90
C PHE A 53 7.23 -18.70 11.21
N ASN A 54 7.93 -17.94 12.07
CA ASN A 54 8.39 -18.38 13.39
C ASN A 54 9.22 -19.68 13.36
N VAL A 55 9.91 -19.91 12.24
CA VAL A 55 10.90 -20.99 12.10
C VAL A 55 12.26 -20.42 12.49
N SER A 56 12.87 -20.99 13.54
CA SER A 56 14.24 -20.68 13.93
C SER A 56 15.10 -21.93 13.89
N SER A 57 16.38 -21.74 13.58
CA SER A 57 17.40 -22.81 13.68
C SER A 57 17.61 -23.27 15.13
N ASN A 58 17.31 -22.40 16.11
CA ASN A 58 17.39 -22.67 17.53
C ASN A 58 15.97 -22.90 18.08
N ALA A 59 15.77 -23.84 19.01
CA ALA A 59 14.46 -24.27 19.53
C ALA A 59 13.64 -23.21 20.32
N VAL A 60 13.97 -21.93 20.19
CA VAL A 60 13.34 -20.82 20.91
C VAL A 60 12.30 -20.14 20.02
N SER A 61 11.06 -20.61 20.10
CA SER A 61 9.91 -19.89 19.54
C SER A 61 9.66 -18.61 20.34
N ARG A 62 9.79 -17.44 19.74
CA ARG A 62 9.53 -16.16 20.41
C ARG A 62 8.03 -15.83 20.36
N PRO A 63 7.43 -15.29 21.44
CA PRO A 63 6.07 -14.79 21.38
C PRO A 63 6.00 -13.62 20.39
N TYR A 64 5.15 -13.76 19.38
CA TYR A 64 5.03 -12.79 18.29
C TYR A 64 3.65 -12.14 18.28
N ASP A 65 3.58 -10.81 18.13
CA ASP A 65 2.31 -10.10 17.97
C ASP A 65 1.69 -10.44 16.61
N ARG A 66 0.62 -11.23 16.64
CA ARG A 66 -0.10 -11.75 15.48
C ARG A 66 -0.94 -10.70 14.75
N ARG A 67 -1.08 -9.49 15.32
CA ARG A 67 -1.86 -8.40 14.73
C ARG A 67 -1.01 -7.72 13.66
N ILE A 68 -1.52 -7.70 12.43
CA ILE A 68 -0.98 -6.88 11.36
C ILE A 68 -1.66 -5.51 11.43
N PRO A 69 -0.95 -4.42 11.15
CA PRO A 69 -1.54 -3.10 11.00
C PRO A 69 -2.35 -2.96 9.69
N TRP A 70 -3.13 -3.96 9.25
CA TRP A 70 -3.98 -3.88 8.04
C TRP A 70 -4.86 -2.61 8.03
N ARG A 71 -5.22 -2.15 9.22
CA ARG A 71 -6.03 -0.95 9.41
C ARG A 71 -5.34 0.34 8.99
N THR A 72 -4.01 0.42 9.02
CA THR A 72 -3.31 1.61 8.52
C THR A 72 -3.28 1.63 6.99
N LEU A 73 -3.28 0.45 6.36
CA LEU A 73 -3.39 0.33 4.90
C LEU A 73 -4.77 0.74 4.38
N LEU A 74 -5.84 0.58 5.16
CA LEU A 74 -7.17 1.09 4.78
C LEU A 74 -7.20 2.61 4.58
N ALA A 75 -6.37 3.37 5.31
CA ALA A 75 -6.27 4.81 5.08
C ALA A 75 -5.57 5.15 3.75
N VAL A 76 -4.69 4.27 3.27
CA VAL A 76 -4.06 4.37 1.94
C VAL A 76 -5.08 4.00 0.86
N ASP A 77 -5.88 2.97 1.09
CA ASP A 77 -6.97 2.56 0.17
C ASP A 77 -7.99 3.69 -0.02
N ASP A 78 -8.45 4.31 1.07
CA ASP A 78 -9.34 5.49 1.00
C ASP A 78 -8.73 6.63 0.18
N LEU A 79 -7.43 6.91 0.37
CA LEU A 79 -6.73 7.97 -0.34
C LEU A 79 -6.68 7.69 -1.85
N VAL A 80 -6.37 6.46 -2.23
CA VAL A 80 -6.34 6.03 -3.64
C VAL A 80 -7.75 6.13 -4.24
N SER A 81 -8.75 5.62 -3.52
CA SER A 81 -10.16 5.68 -3.92
C SER A 81 -10.63 7.11 -4.19
N GLU A 82 -10.34 8.04 -3.26
CA GLU A 82 -10.70 9.45 -3.39
C GLU A 82 -10.03 10.10 -4.61
N VAL A 83 -8.71 9.92 -4.78
CA VAL A 83 -7.96 10.50 -5.91
C VAL A 83 -8.48 9.98 -7.25
N VAL A 84 -8.66 8.66 -7.37
CA VAL A 84 -9.19 8.02 -8.58
C VAL A 84 -10.62 8.49 -8.84
N GLY A 85 -11.45 8.59 -7.81
CA GLY A 85 -12.83 9.10 -7.91
C GLY A 85 -12.90 10.55 -8.42
N ILE A 86 -12.02 11.43 -7.93
CA ILE A 86 -11.95 12.82 -8.41
C ILE A 86 -11.52 12.86 -9.88
N LEU A 87 -10.52 12.08 -10.28
CA LEU A 87 -10.10 12.00 -11.69
C LEU A 87 -11.20 11.45 -12.59
N ALA A 88 -11.96 10.45 -12.12
CA ALA A 88 -13.08 9.83 -12.84
C ALA A 88 -14.23 10.84 -13.05
N SER A 89 -14.70 11.47 -11.96
CA SER A 89 -15.78 12.47 -12.01
C SER A 89 -15.46 13.66 -12.91
N LYS A 90 -14.18 14.02 -13.02
CA LYS A 90 -13.69 15.09 -13.90
C LYS A 90 -13.40 14.66 -15.33
N LYS A 91 -13.58 13.38 -15.67
CA LYS A 91 -13.22 12.80 -16.97
C LYS A 91 -11.73 12.96 -17.32
N LEU A 92 -10.86 13.13 -16.32
CA LEU A 92 -9.39 13.20 -16.47
C LEU A 92 -8.74 11.82 -16.42
N LEU A 93 -9.47 10.82 -15.93
CA LEU A 93 -8.96 9.48 -15.73
C LEU A 93 -8.45 8.84 -17.04
N ALA A 94 -9.12 9.13 -18.16
CA ALA A 94 -8.78 8.62 -19.49
C ALA A 94 -7.50 9.20 -20.09
N SER A 95 -7.00 10.33 -19.57
CA SER A 95 -5.79 11.01 -20.02
C SER A 95 -4.68 11.03 -18.95
N THR A 96 -4.88 10.32 -17.83
CA THR A 96 -3.95 10.31 -16.69
C THR A 96 -3.33 8.95 -16.50
N TYR A 97 -1.99 8.91 -16.47
CA TYR A 97 -1.25 7.75 -15.99
C TYR A 97 -1.19 7.74 -14.46
N VAL A 98 -1.44 6.59 -13.86
CA VAL A 98 -1.33 6.36 -12.41
C VAL A 98 -0.35 5.22 -12.19
N PHE A 99 0.67 5.50 -11.40
CA PHE A 99 1.67 4.56 -10.94
C PHE A 99 1.46 4.35 -9.45
N PHE A 100 1.34 3.09 -9.02
CA PHE A 100 1.24 2.71 -7.63
C PHE A 100 2.38 1.75 -7.31
N THR A 101 3.16 2.08 -6.30
CA THR A 101 4.32 1.28 -5.85
C THR A 101 4.53 1.42 -4.36
N SER A 102 5.45 0.63 -3.81
CA SER A 102 5.93 0.71 -2.43
C SER A 102 7.44 0.92 -2.41
N ASP A 103 7.96 1.49 -1.32
CA ASP A 103 9.39 1.70 -1.11
C ASP A 103 10.14 0.40 -0.75
N ASN A 104 9.43 -0.53 -0.11
CA ASN A 104 9.97 -1.80 0.41
C ASN A 104 8.82 -2.72 0.85
N GLY A 105 9.06 -4.02 0.87
CA GLY A 105 8.21 -5.01 1.51
C GLY A 105 8.22 -4.91 3.04
N TYR A 106 7.62 -5.90 3.70
CA TYR A 106 7.48 -5.94 5.16
C TYR A 106 7.38 -7.39 5.65
N HIS A 107 8.24 -7.80 6.57
CA HIS A 107 8.15 -9.11 7.20
C HIS A 107 7.47 -9.05 8.56
N LEU A 108 6.79 -10.16 8.90
CA LEU A 108 5.86 -10.27 10.00
C LEU A 108 6.17 -11.48 10.89
N GLY A 109 7.40 -11.97 10.89
CA GLY A 109 7.84 -13.09 11.73
C GLY A 109 8.50 -14.22 10.98
N GLN A 110 8.73 -14.04 9.67
CA GLN A 110 9.54 -14.95 8.87
C GLN A 110 10.91 -15.12 9.54
N PHE A 111 11.38 -16.37 9.62
CA PHE A 111 12.64 -16.76 10.24
C PHE A 111 12.78 -16.35 11.72
N SER A 112 11.64 -16.25 12.42
CA SER A 112 11.57 -15.78 13.82
C SER A 112 12.12 -14.37 14.05
N GLN A 113 12.21 -13.56 12.98
CA GLN A 113 12.67 -12.17 13.04
C GLN A 113 11.57 -11.22 13.55
N PRO A 114 11.90 -10.22 14.38
CA PRO A 114 10.99 -9.11 14.73
C PRO A 114 10.44 -8.41 13.48
N LYS A 115 9.30 -7.72 13.58
CA LYS A 115 8.71 -7.02 12.42
C LYS A 115 9.65 -5.91 11.96
N ASP A 116 10.07 -5.95 10.71
CA ASP A 116 10.98 -4.95 10.12
C ASP A 116 10.86 -4.95 8.59
N LYS A 117 11.69 -4.16 7.93
CA LYS A 117 11.74 -3.99 6.46
C LYS A 117 13.16 -3.77 5.94
N ARG A 118 14.15 -4.33 6.63
CA ARG A 118 15.58 -4.04 6.46
C ARG A 118 16.42 -5.28 6.16
N GLN A 119 15.78 -6.39 5.81
CA GLN A 119 16.47 -7.63 5.49
C GLN A 119 16.53 -7.85 3.97
N PRO A 120 17.50 -8.58 3.43
CA PRO A 120 17.61 -8.86 2.00
C PRO A 120 16.65 -9.95 1.51
N TYR A 121 15.66 -10.35 2.34
CA TYR A 121 14.72 -11.40 1.98
C TYR A 121 13.66 -10.89 1.01
N GLU A 122 13.13 -11.80 0.19
CA GLU A 122 12.04 -11.54 -0.77
C GLU A 122 10.88 -10.74 -0.16
N THR A 123 10.54 -11.02 1.10
CA THR A 123 9.46 -10.32 1.84
C THR A 123 9.68 -8.82 2.04
N ASP A 124 10.93 -8.36 1.97
CA ASP A 124 11.35 -6.99 2.26
C ASP A 124 11.71 -6.23 0.97
N ILE A 125 12.06 -6.94 -0.10
CA ILE A 125 12.49 -6.33 -1.38
C ILE A 125 11.43 -6.40 -2.48
N HIS A 126 10.52 -7.38 -2.42
CA HIS A 126 9.49 -7.53 -3.44
C HIS A 126 8.35 -6.54 -3.20
N VAL A 127 8.29 -5.52 -4.03
CA VAL A 127 7.27 -4.46 -3.99
C VAL A 127 6.33 -4.55 -5.19
N PRO A 128 5.03 -4.26 -5.00
CA PRO A 128 4.10 -4.19 -6.12
C PRO A 128 4.42 -2.98 -7.00
N LEU A 129 4.32 -3.14 -8.32
CA LEU A 129 4.23 -2.02 -9.26
C LEU A 129 2.96 -2.20 -10.10
N LEU A 130 2.00 -1.30 -9.93
CA LEU A 130 0.79 -1.23 -10.74
C LEU A 130 0.81 0.05 -11.57
N VAL A 131 0.51 -0.09 -12.87
CA VAL A 131 0.40 1.05 -13.78
C VAL A 131 -0.94 0.99 -14.51
N ARG A 132 -1.65 2.12 -14.57
CA ARG A 132 -2.79 2.32 -15.46
C ARG A 132 -2.65 3.62 -16.22
N GLY A 133 -3.23 3.68 -17.42
CA GLY A 133 -3.24 4.90 -18.21
C GLY A 133 -3.71 4.66 -19.64
N PRO A 134 -3.74 5.71 -20.48
CA PRO A 134 -4.04 5.60 -21.90
C PRO A 134 -3.16 4.53 -22.56
N GLY A 135 -3.76 3.63 -23.35
CA GLY A 135 -3.03 2.61 -24.11
C GLY A 135 -2.48 1.43 -23.31
N ILE A 136 -2.68 1.38 -21.99
CA ILE A 136 -2.26 0.24 -21.16
C ILE A 136 -3.43 -0.76 -21.04
N PRO A 137 -3.27 -2.02 -21.51
CA PRO A 137 -4.33 -3.04 -21.40
C PRO A 137 -4.65 -3.37 -19.94
N ALA A 138 -5.95 -3.49 -19.62
CA ALA A 138 -6.40 -3.89 -18.29
C ALA A 138 -6.08 -5.37 -18.03
N GLY A 139 -5.76 -5.71 -16.77
CA GLY A 139 -5.58 -7.08 -16.32
C GLY A 139 -4.31 -7.79 -16.82
N ARG A 140 -3.38 -7.07 -17.45
CA ARG A 140 -2.10 -7.63 -17.88
C ARG A 140 -1.14 -7.71 -16.68
N TRP A 141 -0.61 -8.90 -16.43
CA TRP A 141 0.36 -9.17 -15.37
C TRP A 141 1.72 -9.56 -15.97
N HIS A 142 2.78 -9.04 -15.38
CA HIS A 142 4.16 -9.44 -15.67
C HIS A 142 4.81 -9.86 -14.35
N SER A 143 5.22 -11.12 -14.26
CA SER A 143 6.04 -11.65 -13.17
C SER A 143 7.45 -11.87 -13.69
N SER A 144 8.42 -11.15 -13.13
CA SER A 144 9.84 -11.53 -13.24
C SER A 144 10.03 -12.83 -12.45
N HIS A 145 10.46 -13.88 -13.13
CA HIS A 145 10.92 -15.14 -12.52
C HIS A 145 12.38 -14.99 -12.09
#